data_AF-A0A6J7C7Y5-F1
#
_entry.id   AF-A0A6J7C7Y5-F1
#
_cell.length_a   1.000
_cell.length_b   1.000
_cell.length_c   1.000
_cell.angle_alpha   90.00
_cell.angle_beta   90.00
_cell.angle_gamma   90.00
#
_symmetry.space_group_name_H-M   'P 1'
#
loop_
_entity.id
_entity.type
_entity.pdbx_description
1 polymer ?
#
loop_
_entity_poly.entity_id
_entity_poly.type
_entity_poly.pdbx_seq_one_letter_code
_entity_poly.pdbx_strand_id
1 'polypeptide(L)'
;MEETLLSSPRGASVWELKMFEHLTGHTRREGALLEGYLSAAKDTESKALSYLVDLLVEDERRHHRHFNELAASLKSDAEPGGAEPIIPRLDFDRVERDAMLEVTTRLLDNEKDDYAELKRLRKELADLEDTTLWALLVDIMLRDTEKHMAILRFVTEHAKPKRAPRRG
;
A
#
# COMPACT_ATOMS: atom_id res chain seq x y z
N MET A 1 -16.56 0.02 19.43
CA MET A 1 -16.77 0.74 18.15
C MET A 1 -16.18 0.00 16.93
N GLU A 2 -15.81 -1.28 17.07
CA GLU A 2 -15.20 -2.11 16.01
C GLU A 2 -16.20 -3.07 15.35
N GLU A 3 -17.29 -3.37 16.05
CA GLU A 3 -18.30 -4.36 15.66
C GLU A 3 -19.18 -3.92 14.47
N THR A 4 -19.36 -2.62 14.29
CA THR A 4 -20.19 -2.04 13.21
C THR A 4 -19.49 -2.05 11.84
N LEU A 5 -18.16 -2.09 11.80
CA LEU A 5 -17.39 -2.16 10.55
C LEU A 5 -17.41 -3.57 9.92
N LEU A 6 -17.76 -4.60 10.70
CA LEU A 6 -17.73 -6.00 10.29
C LEU A 6 -19.10 -6.55 9.84
N SER A 7 -20.18 -5.78 9.95
CA SER A 7 -21.49 -6.21 9.45
C SER A 7 -21.58 -6.02 7.94
N SER A 8 -22.17 -6.98 7.24
CA SER A 8 -22.36 -6.94 5.78
C SER A 8 -23.04 -5.63 5.34
N PRO A 9 -22.59 -5.02 4.23
CA PRO A 9 -23.20 -3.80 3.70
C PRO A 9 -24.67 -3.99 3.32
N ARG A 10 -25.52 -3.05 3.71
CA ARG A 10 -26.94 -3.05 3.30
C ARG A 10 -27.08 -2.37 1.94
N GLY A 11 -27.82 -3.00 1.03
CA GLY A 11 -28.02 -2.45 -0.33
C GLY A 11 -26.92 -2.80 -1.34
N ALA A 12 -25.88 -3.52 -0.90
CA ALA A 12 -24.83 -4.02 -1.79
C ALA A 12 -25.34 -5.05 -2.79
N SER A 13 -24.81 -4.97 -4.01
CA SER A 13 -24.91 -5.99 -5.03
C SER A 13 -24.19 -7.28 -4.63
N VAL A 14 -24.48 -8.37 -5.33
CA VAL A 14 -23.83 -9.68 -5.11
C VAL A 14 -22.31 -9.60 -5.25
N TRP A 15 -21.80 -8.76 -6.15
CA TRP A 15 -20.36 -8.57 -6.33
C TRP A 15 -19.75 -7.80 -5.15
N GLU A 16 -20.40 -6.73 -4.70
CA GLU A 16 -19.92 -5.93 -3.55
C GLU A 16 -19.92 -6.76 -2.27
N LEU A 17 -20.94 -7.60 -2.05
CA LEU A 17 -20.97 -8.53 -0.91
C LEU A 17 -19.80 -9.53 -0.96
N LYS A 18 -19.53 -10.14 -2.12
CA LYS A 18 -18.40 -11.07 -2.29
C LYS A 18 -17.05 -10.38 -2.06
N MET A 19 -16.90 -9.16 -2.55
CA MET A 19 -15.69 -8.36 -2.33
C MET A 19 -15.52 -8.01 -0.86
N PHE A 20 -16.58 -7.56 -0.19
CA PHE A 20 -16.56 -7.26 1.24
C PHE A 20 -16.18 -8.50 2.08
N GLU A 21 -16.77 -9.66 1.80
CA GLU A 21 -16.43 -10.92 2.46
C GLU A 21 -14.99 -11.35 2.21
N HIS A 22 -14.48 -11.15 0.99
CA HIS A 22 -13.09 -11.46 0.68
C HIS A 22 -12.13 -10.58 1.49
N LEU A 23 -12.36 -9.26 1.51
CA LEU A 23 -11.51 -8.29 2.20
C LEU A 23 -11.50 -8.53 3.72
N THR A 24 -12.68 -8.69 4.32
CA THR A 24 -12.83 -8.92 5.77
C THR A 24 -12.45 -10.33 6.20
N GLY A 25 -12.61 -11.32 5.30
CA GLY A 25 -12.20 -12.69 5.55
C GLY A 25 -10.68 -12.88 5.54
N HIS A 26 -9.97 -12.11 4.71
CA HIS A 26 -8.51 -12.11 4.64
C HIS A 26 -7.88 -11.61 5.95
N THR A 27 -8.30 -10.43 6.43
CA THR A 27 -7.78 -9.85 7.69
C THR A 27 -8.05 -10.74 8.90
N ARG A 28 -9.22 -11.39 8.97
CA ARG A 28 -9.53 -12.37 10.04
C ARG A 28 -8.64 -13.61 10.02
N ARG A 29 -8.30 -14.14 8.84
CA ARG A 29 -7.46 -15.36 8.73
C ARG A 29 -6.00 -15.08 9.07
N GLU A 30 -5.52 -13.88 8.82
CA GLU A 30 -4.11 -13.53 8.98
C GLU A 30 -3.74 -13.00 10.37
N GLY A 31 -4.71 -12.57 11.17
CA GLY A 31 -4.46 -12.15 12.56
C GLY A 31 -3.72 -13.20 13.39
N ALA A 32 -4.02 -14.49 13.20
CA ALA A 32 -3.33 -15.59 13.89
C ALA A 32 -1.88 -15.79 13.43
N LEU A 33 -1.56 -15.43 12.19
CA LEU A 33 -0.20 -15.48 11.64
C LEU A 33 0.67 -14.40 12.30
N LEU A 34 0.10 -13.21 12.53
CA LEU A 34 0.78 -12.07 13.14
C LEU A 34 1.19 -12.35 14.60
N GLU A 35 0.36 -13.07 15.35
CA GLU A 35 0.70 -13.55 16.70
C GLU A 35 1.89 -14.51 16.68
N GLY A 36 1.96 -15.40 15.68
CA GLY A 36 3.08 -16.32 15.48
C GLY A 36 4.40 -15.59 15.24
N TYR A 37 4.40 -14.56 14.40
CA TYR A 37 5.57 -13.70 14.21
C TYR A 37 5.98 -13.00 15.51
N LEU A 38 5.03 -12.37 16.22
CA LEU A 38 5.31 -11.68 17.47
C LEU A 38 5.85 -12.60 18.56
N SER A 39 5.38 -13.85 18.66
CA SER A 39 5.96 -14.84 19.59
C SER A 39 7.39 -15.17 19.19
N ALA A 40 7.64 -15.46 17.90
CA ALA A 40 8.97 -15.78 17.41
C ALA A 40 9.99 -14.66 17.66
N ALA A 41 9.58 -13.39 17.55
CA ALA A 41 10.42 -12.24 17.87
C ALA A 41 10.73 -12.08 19.36
N LYS A 42 9.81 -12.49 20.25
CA LYS A 42 9.98 -12.43 21.71
C LYS A 42 10.82 -13.58 22.25
N ASP A 43 10.66 -14.76 21.67
CA ASP A 43 11.26 -16.00 22.17
C ASP A 43 12.68 -16.22 21.63
N THR A 44 13.13 -15.40 20.68
CA THR A 44 14.48 -15.49 20.10
C THR A 44 15.50 -14.62 20.83
N GLU A 45 16.72 -15.14 21.03
CA GLU A 45 17.87 -14.35 21.49
C GLU A 45 18.54 -13.56 20.34
N SER A 46 18.17 -13.87 19.08
CA SER A 46 18.73 -13.21 17.91
C SER A 46 18.10 -11.83 17.70
N LYS A 47 18.87 -10.78 18.02
CA LYS A 47 18.46 -9.39 17.77
C LYS A 47 18.17 -9.10 16.29
N ALA A 48 18.92 -9.74 15.39
CA ALA A 48 18.70 -9.60 13.95
C ALA A 48 17.35 -10.18 13.53
N LEU A 49 17.00 -11.38 14.02
CA LEU A 49 15.71 -11.98 13.73
C LEU A 49 14.55 -11.17 14.31
N SER A 50 14.66 -10.74 15.58
CA SER A 50 13.67 -9.90 16.24
C SER A 50 13.40 -8.61 15.43
N TYR A 51 14.48 -7.93 15.01
CA TYR A 51 14.38 -6.74 14.18
C TYR A 51 13.68 -6.97 12.83
N LEU A 52 14.02 -8.07 12.13
CA LEU A 52 13.38 -8.39 10.84
C LEU A 52 11.90 -8.74 10.99
N VAL A 53 11.54 -9.43 12.08
CA VAL A 53 10.15 -9.75 12.34
C VAL A 53 9.34 -8.50 12.65
N ASP A 54 9.90 -7.53 13.36
CA ASP A 54 9.22 -6.25 13.61
C ASP A 54 8.91 -5.52 12.29
N LEU A 55 9.85 -5.49 11.33
CA LEU A 55 9.60 -4.93 10.00
C LEU A 55 8.45 -5.63 9.27
N LEU A 56 8.40 -6.97 9.31
CA LEU A 56 7.31 -7.73 8.70
C LEU A 56 5.96 -7.42 9.37
N VAL A 57 5.93 -7.33 10.69
CA VAL A 57 4.70 -7.00 11.43
C VAL A 57 4.19 -5.60 11.10
N GLU A 58 5.08 -4.62 10.93
CA GLU A 58 4.72 -3.27 10.49
C GLU A 58 4.07 -3.27 9.11
N ASP A 59 4.66 -4.00 8.16
CA ASP A 59 4.13 -4.15 6.81
C ASP A 59 2.76 -4.86 6.80
N GLU A 60 2.61 -5.96 7.55
CA GLU A 60 1.33 -6.67 7.64
C GLU A 60 0.23 -5.82 8.28
N ARG A 61 0.56 -5.03 9.31
CA ARG A 61 -0.39 -4.07 9.89
C ARG A 61 -0.83 -3.02 8.88
N ARG A 62 0.10 -2.53 8.06
CA ARG A 62 -0.23 -1.59 6.97
C ARG A 62 -1.11 -2.25 5.93
N HIS A 63 -0.82 -3.50 5.53
CA HIS A 63 -1.66 -4.26 4.61
C HIS A 63 -3.08 -4.43 5.15
N HIS A 64 -3.24 -4.89 6.40
CA HIS A 64 -4.56 -5.07 7.02
C HIS A 64 -5.37 -3.77 7.09
N ARG A 65 -4.70 -2.65 7.37
CA ARG A 65 -5.35 -1.33 7.35
C ARG A 65 -5.97 -1.05 5.98
N HIS A 66 -5.23 -1.23 4.90
CA HIS A 66 -5.74 -0.98 3.55
C HIS A 66 -6.92 -1.89 3.19
N PHE A 67 -6.90 -3.17 3.59
CA PHE A 67 -8.05 -4.07 3.40
C PHE A 67 -9.30 -3.60 4.15
N ASN A 68 -9.13 -3.15 5.39
CA ASN A 68 -10.24 -2.62 6.19
C ASN A 68 -10.78 -1.30 5.64
N GLU A 69 -9.90 -0.40 5.17
CA GLU A 69 -10.27 0.86 4.51
C GLU A 69 -11.04 0.61 3.20
N LEU A 70 -10.63 -0.39 2.41
CA LEU A 70 -11.35 -0.84 1.21
C LEU A 70 -12.74 -1.37 1.56
N ALA A 71 -12.84 -2.25 2.57
CA ALA A 71 -14.12 -2.81 2.99
C ALA A 71 -15.07 -1.73 3.54
N ALA A 72 -14.56 -0.79 4.32
CA ALA A 72 -15.32 0.33 4.86
C ALA A 72 -15.80 1.30 3.76
N SER A 73 -14.96 1.56 2.75
CA SER A 73 -15.31 2.41 1.60
C SER A 73 -16.39 1.74 0.74
N LEU A 74 -16.26 0.44 0.48
CA LEU A 74 -17.26 -0.35 -0.23
C LEU A 74 -18.62 -0.35 0.49
N LYS A 75 -18.60 -0.45 1.82
CA LYS A 75 -19.80 -0.37 2.63
C LYS A 75 -20.47 1.00 2.54
N SER A 76 -19.66 2.07 2.62
CA SER A 76 -20.15 3.45 2.54
C SER A 76 -20.81 3.73 1.18
N ASP A 77 -20.28 3.16 0.11
CA ASP A 77 -20.81 3.29 -1.24
C ASP A 77 -22.12 2.51 -1.46
N ALA A 78 -22.27 1.36 -0.81
CA ALA A 78 -23.44 0.51 -0.94
C ALA A 78 -24.63 0.98 -0.09
N GLU A 79 -24.39 1.62 1.06
CA GLU A 79 -25.43 1.97 2.02
C GLU A 79 -26.13 3.31 1.68
N PRO A 80 -27.47 3.37 1.66
CA PRO A 80 -28.19 4.62 1.46
C PRO A 80 -27.87 5.64 2.56
N GLY A 81 -27.39 6.82 2.18
CA GLY A 81 -26.95 7.85 3.12
C GLY A 81 -25.62 7.52 3.82
N GLY A 82 -24.82 6.62 3.25
CA GLY A 82 -23.47 6.33 3.71
C GLY A 82 -22.58 7.57 3.78
N ALA A 83 -21.59 7.52 4.68
CA ALA A 83 -20.60 8.58 4.82
C ALA A 83 -19.69 8.66 3.59
N GLU A 84 -18.86 9.71 3.52
CA GLU A 84 -17.82 9.77 2.49
C GLU A 84 -16.84 8.59 2.67
N PRO A 85 -16.49 7.87 1.59
CA PRO A 85 -15.61 6.71 1.69
C PRO A 85 -14.21 7.12 2.17
N ILE A 86 -13.60 6.28 3.01
CA ILE A 86 -12.26 6.52 3.56
C ILE A 86 -11.22 6.54 2.45
N ILE A 87 -11.34 5.62 1.48
CA ILE A 87 -10.54 5.63 0.27
C ILE A 87 -11.22 6.56 -0.72
N PRO A 88 -10.58 7.69 -1.09
CA PRO A 88 -11.19 8.67 -1.97
C PRO A 88 -11.47 8.10 -3.36
N ARG A 89 -12.50 8.64 -4.01
CA ARG A 89 -12.70 8.45 -5.44
C ARG A 89 -11.64 9.23 -6.21
N LEU A 90 -11.36 8.80 -7.43
CA LEU A 90 -10.49 9.56 -8.33
C LEU A 90 -11.20 10.87 -8.69
N ASP A 91 -10.61 12.00 -8.27
CA ASP A 91 -11.11 13.35 -8.53
C ASP A 91 -10.00 14.30 -9.02
N PHE A 92 -8.97 13.73 -9.68
CA PHE A 92 -7.86 14.48 -10.27
C PHE A 92 -8.28 15.54 -11.30
N ASP A 93 -9.52 15.51 -11.78
CA ASP A 93 -10.13 16.53 -12.63
C ASP A 93 -10.50 17.83 -11.87
N ARG A 94 -10.53 17.80 -10.54
CA ARG A 94 -10.81 18.96 -9.68
C ARG A 94 -9.59 19.85 -9.43
N VAL A 95 -8.40 19.42 -9.85
CA VAL A 95 -7.13 20.12 -9.61
C VAL A 95 -6.59 20.67 -10.93
N GLU A 96 -5.88 21.80 -10.87
CA GLU A 96 -5.19 22.35 -12.04
C GLU A 96 -4.17 21.35 -12.57
N ARG A 97 -4.46 20.82 -13.77
CA ARG A 97 -3.78 19.65 -14.33
C ARG A 97 -2.30 19.89 -14.54
N ASP A 98 -1.94 21.05 -15.09
CA ASP A 98 -0.55 21.35 -15.42
C ASP A 98 0.30 21.46 -14.16
N ALA A 99 -0.24 22.10 -13.11
CA ALA A 99 0.42 22.19 -11.81
C ALA A 99 0.58 20.80 -11.14
N MET A 100 -0.45 19.95 -11.21
CA MET A 100 -0.38 18.59 -10.68
C MET A 100 0.64 17.74 -11.45
N LEU A 101 0.68 17.85 -12.78
CA LEU A 101 1.65 17.13 -13.62
C LEU A 101 3.08 17.59 -13.36
N GLU A 102 3.30 18.90 -13.22
CA GLU A 102 4.61 19.47 -12.88
C GLU A 102 5.12 18.92 -11.55
N VAL A 103 4.30 18.99 -10.49
CA VAL A 103 4.67 18.49 -9.16
C VAL A 103 4.94 16.99 -9.20
N THR A 104 4.06 16.21 -9.82
CA THR A 104 4.18 14.75 -9.86
C THR A 104 5.40 14.30 -10.68
N THR A 105 5.70 14.98 -11.78
CA THR A 105 6.88 14.70 -12.61
C THR A 105 8.17 14.96 -11.83
N ARG A 106 8.24 16.10 -11.14
CA ARG A 106 9.39 16.44 -10.28
C ARG A 106 9.61 15.39 -9.19
N LEU A 107 8.54 14.97 -8.50
CA LEU A 107 8.64 13.92 -7.48
C LEU A 107 9.08 12.58 -8.09
N LEU A 108 8.57 12.24 -9.27
CA LEU A 108 8.95 10.99 -9.95
C LEU A 108 10.43 11.00 -10.35
N ASP A 109 10.98 12.15 -10.74
CA ASP A 109 12.40 12.27 -11.06
C ASP A 109 13.27 12.13 -9.80
N ASN A 110 12.86 12.74 -8.68
CA ASN A 110 13.54 12.51 -7.39
C ASN A 110 13.58 11.03 -7.00
N GLU A 111 12.46 10.31 -7.11
CA GLU A 111 12.42 8.88 -6.77
C GLU A 111 13.30 8.02 -7.71
N LYS A 112 13.51 8.44 -8.97
CA LYS A 112 14.46 7.76 -9.88
C LYS A 112 15.90 7.99 -9.46
N ASP A 113 16.22 9.21 -9.03
CA ASP A 113 17.56 9.57 -8.55
C ASP A 113 17.88 8.80 -7.26
N ASP A 114 16.93 8.78 -6.31
CA ASP A 114 17.01 8.00 -5.07
C ASP A 114 17.21 6.50 -5.36
N TYR A 115 16.44 5.95 -6.31
CA TYR A 115 16.59 4.56 -6.74
C TYR A 115 18.00 4.26 -7.30
N ALA A 116 18.55 5.20 -8.09
CA ALA A 116 19.89 5.06 -8.66
C ALA A 116 20.98 5.15 -7.57
N GLU A 117 20.79 6.01 -6.57
CA GLU A 117 21.66 6.11 -5.40
C GLU A 117 21.63 4.86 -4.54
N LEU A 118 20.44 4.37 -4.19
CA LEU A 118 20.27 3.15 -3.42
C LEU A 118 20.87 1.93 -4.14
N LYS A 119 20.79 1.86 -5.48
CA LYS A 119 21.47 0.81 -6.26
C LYS A 119 22.99 0.89 -6.18
N ARG A 120 23.57 2.09 -6.09
CA ARG A 120 25.02 2.25 -5.90
C ARG A 120 25.40 1.82 -4.49
N LEU A 121 24.70 2.32 -3.48
CA LEU A 121 24.90 1.95 -2.08
C LEU A 121 24.79 0.44 -1.87
N ARG A 122 23.79 -0.20 -2.47
CA ARG A 122 23.60 -1.66 -2.39
C ARG A 122 24.82 -2.44 -2.89
N LYS A 123 25.49 -1.96 -3.93
CA LYS A 123 26.72 -2.58 -4.47
C LYS A 123 27.91 -2.38 -3.54
N GLU A 124 28.03 -1.22 -2.90
CA GLU A 124 29.09 -0.94 -1.92
C GLU A 124 28.96 -1.82 -0.68
N LEU A 125 27.73 -2.25 -0.36
CA LEU A 125 27.44 -3.14 0.76
C LEU A 125 27.56 -4.63 0.44
N ALA A 126 27.97 -5.03 -0.78
CA ALA A 126 28.01 -6.44 -1.19
C ALA A 126 28.90 -7.30 -0.26
N ASP A 127 30.04 -6.76 0.17
CA ASP A 127 30.95 -7.48 1.07
C ASP A 127 30.42 -7.62 2.51
N LEU A 128 29.31 -6.95 2.84
CA LEU A 128 28.69 -6.96 4.17
C LEU A 128 27.40 -7.81 4.24
N GLU A 129 27.02 -8.48 3.16
CA GLU A 129 25.77 -9.24 3.03
C GLU A 129 25.61 -10.35 4.08
N ASP A 130 26.70 -11.07 4.39
CA ASP A 130 26.66 -12.20 5.33
C ASP A 130 26.90 -11.79 6.79
N THR A 131 27.20 -10.51 7.04
CA THR A 131 27.61 -10.03 8.38
C THR A 131 26.67 -8.98 8.97
N THR A 132 25.90 -8.29 8.14
CA THR A 132 25.01 -7.20 8.57
C THR A 132 23.67 -7.25 7.84
N LEU A 133 22.65 -6.62 8.42
CA LEU A 133 21.35 -6.44 7.77
C LEU A 133 21.34 -5.28 6.76
N TRP A 134 22.45 -4.57 6.56
CA TRP A 134 22.45 -3.30 5.81
C TRP A 134 22.08 -3.49 4.34
N ALA A 135 22.64 -4.51 3.70
CA ALA A 135 22.30 -4.83 2.32
C ALA A 135 20.80 -5.14 2.15
N LEU A 136 20.23 -5.91 3.09
CA LEU A 136 18.80 -6.23 3.11
C LEU A 136 17.92 -4.99 3.34
N LEU A 137 18.31 -4.10 4.26
CA LEU A 137 17.57 -2.86 4.51
C LEU A 137 17.56 -1.95 3.28
N VAL A 138 18.68 -1.84 2.57
CA VAL A 138 18.74 -1.09 1.31
C VAL A 138 17.88 -1.77 0.23
N ASP A 139 17.83 -3.11 0.18
CA ASP A 139 16.93 -3.83 -0.73
C ASP A 139 15.44 -3.58 -0.42
N ILE A 140 15.07 -3.44 0.85
CA ILE A 140 13.71 -3.07 1.27
C ILE A 140 13.41 -1.64 0.80
N MET A 141 14.32 -0.69 1.05
CA MET A 141 14.15 0.70 0.61
C MET A 141 14.02 0.81 -0.91
N LEU A 142 14.78 0.02 -1.68
CA LEU A 142 14.65 -0.04 -3.14
C LEU A 142 13.24 -0.44 -3.59
N ARG A 143 12.63 -1.42 -2.91
CA ARG A 143 11.25 -1.86 -3.19
C ARG A 143 10.23 -0.79 -2.82
N ASP A 144 10.47 -0.05 -1.74
CA ASP A 144 9.64 1.09 -1.35
C ASP A 144 9.71 2.23 -2.36
N THR A 145 10.90 2.57 -2.86
CA THR A 145 11.08 3.54 -3.95
C THR A 145 10.36 3.08 -5.22
N GLU A 146 10.41 1.78 -5.56
CA GLU A 146 9.63 1.24 -6.68
C GLU A 146 8.11 1.40 -6.50
N LYS A 147 7.62 1.17 -5.27
CA LYS A 147 6.22 1.42 -4.89
C LYS A 147 5.87 2.91 -5.03
N HIS A 148 6.70 3.82 -4.56
CA HIS A 148 6.45 5.27 -4.69
C HIS A 148 6.39 5.70 -6.15
N MET A 149 7.35 5.26 -6.97
CA MET A 149 7.33 5.54 -8.40
C MET A 149 6.06 4.98 -9.07
N ALA A 150 5.56 3.82 -8.65
CA ALA A 150 4.31 3.26 -9.19
C ALA A 150 3.09 4.14 -8.85
N ILE A 151 3.02 4.65 -7.62
CA ILE A 151 1.97 5.58 -7.18
C ILE A 151 2.02 6.89 -7.99
N LEU A 152 3.20 7.50 -8.13
CA LEU A 152 3.36 8.76 -8.88
C LEU A 152 3.05 8.58 -10.38
N ARG A 153 3.42 7.44 -10.96
CA ARG A 153 3.01 7.09 -12.34
C ARG A 153 1.49 6.94 -12.45
N PHE A 154 0.84 6.30 -11.48
CA PHE A 154 -0.62 6.19 -11.47
C PHE A 154 -1.28 7.57 -11.53
N VAL A 155 -0.84 8.52 -10.70
CA VAL A 155 -1.32 9.91 -10.73
C VAL A 155 -1.09 10.53 -12.10
N THR A 156 0.13 10.41 -12.64
CA THR A 156 0.51 11.00 -13.93
C THR A 156 -0.33 10.46 -15.10
N GLU A 157 -0.59 9.16 -15.16
CA GLU A 157 -1.38 8.56 -16.24
C GLU A 157 -2.86 8.95 -16.16
N HIS A 158 -3.44 9.03 -14.96
CA HIS A 158 -4.83 9.45 -14.76
C HIS A 158 -5.00 10.97 -14.90
N ALA A 159 -3.90 11.71 -14.84
CA ALA A 159 -3.80 13.13 -15.16
C ALA A 159 -3.61 13.43 -16.66
N LYS A 160 -3.58 12.44 -17.56
CA LYS A 160 -3.58 12.68 -19.01
C LYS A 160 -5.01 12.77 -19.57
N PRO A 161 -5.29 13.60 -20.60
CA PRO A 161 -6.60 13.64 -21.22
C PRO A 161 -6.93 12.27 -21.85
N LYS A 162 -8.16 11.78 -21.65
CA LYS A 162 -8.66 10.59 -22.36
C LYS A 162 -8.53 10.86 -23.86
N ARG A 163 -7.73 10.07 -24.57
CA ARG A 163 -7.60 10.18 -26.04
C ARG A 163 -9.00 10.17 -26.66
N ALA A 164 -9.32 11.19 -27.46
CA ALA A 164 -10.57 11.24 -28.20
C ALA A 164 -10.70 9.98 -29.09
N PRO A 165 -11.89 9.35 -29.18
CA PRO A 165 -12.07 8.21 -30.08
C PRO A 165 -11.80 8.67 -31.51
N ARG A 166 -10.95 7.92 -32.23
CA ARG A 166 -10.73 8.13 -33.66
C ARG A 166 -12.09 7.94 -34.35
N ARG A 167 -12.68 9.03 -34.84
CA ARG A 167 -13.83 8.97 -35.74
C ARG A 167 -13.35 8.31 -37.03
N GLY A 168 -13.86 7.11 -37.30
CA GLY A 168 -13.80 6.47 -38.62
C GLY A 168 -14.85 7.07 -39.54
#